data_AF-A0A9X4J0C3-F1
#
_entry.id   AF-A0A9X4J0C3-F1
#
_cell.length_a   1.000
_cell.length_b   1.000
_cell.length_c   1.000
_cell.angle_alpha   90.00
_cell.angle_beta   90.00
_cell.angle_gamma   90.00
#
_symmetry.space_group_name_H-M   'P 1'
#
loop_
_entity.id
_entity.type
_entity.pdbx_description
1 polymer ?
#
loop_
_entity_poly.entity_id
_entity_poly.type
_entity_poly.pdbx_seq_one_letter_code
_entity_poly.pdbx_strand_id
1 'polypeptide(L)'
;MDIAFCTIDGKEWYADDFWALGEKAIVTMRRNLQCTSCNGDAWFRKSSYGNKVPHFCAHHTEDCNYATNYEVVDDGDGGDGQPAANPDSGIVLDLGLDKNYEVDVQSPAPKPDIAVGERRSGNEIKNGGGKDYPAHLTLKNTLYKLVRSDKLYSSDSKVTIPNAPIQGLPEKANELFVNFKDVHEGYDGLNRVYWGFISDAGFTADGRLWLNAGNRSDGLSVSINPDITEEFRNYFKVNKSLDQLEGSHALIIGDCYYAATGKPVIWCGSLDYVVLRRYNFDKVS
;
A
#
# COMPACT_ATOMS: atom_id res chain seq x y z
N MET A 1 15.07 11.18 -5.44
CA MET A 1 15.94 11.71 -4.37
C MET A 1 17.24 10.94 -4.45
N ASP A 2 18.40 11.60 -4.34
CA ASP A 2 19.70 10.90 -4.51
C ASP A 2 20.34 10.47 -3.19
N ILE A 3 19.75 10.89 -2.06
CA ILE A 3 20.23 10.62 -0.71
C ILE A 3 19.12 9.90 0.08
N ALA A 4 19.45 9.01 1.01
CA ALA A 4 18.53 8.50 2.01
C ALA A 4 19.23 8.34 3.37
N PHE A 5 18.50 8.53 4.46
CA PHE A 5 18.99 8.26 5.81
C PHE A 5 18.80 6.78 6.14
N CYS A 6 19.84 6.09 6.63
CA CYS A 6 19.72 4.73 7.14
C CYS A 6 19.69 4.72 8.67
N THR A 7 18.63 4.18 9.26
CA THR A 7 18.46 4.16 10.71
C THR A 7 19.36 3.14 11.42
N ILE A 8 19.99 2.20 10.70
CA ILE A 8 20.91 1.21 11.28
C ILE A 8 22.24 1.84 11.67
N ASP A 9 22.84 2.62 10.76
CA ASP A 9 24.17 3.22 10.96
C ASP A 9 24.11 4.71 11.28
N GLY A 10 22.91 5.31 11.23
CA GLY A 10 22.69 6.72 11.49
C GLY A 10 23.31 7.63 10.43
N LYS A 11 23.53 7.13 9.21
CA LYS A 11 24.23 7.83 8.14
C LYS A 11 23.33 8.14 6.96
N GLU A 12 23.59 9.27 6.31
CA GLU A 12 23.09 9.59 4.97
C GLU A 12 23.91 8.87 3.89
N TRP A 13 23.21 8.26 2.94
CA TRP A 13 23.79 7.53 1.83
C TRP A 13 23.41 8.15 0.50
N TYR A 14 24.39 8.37 -0.37
CA TYR A 14 24.15 8.56 -1.80
C TYR A 14 23.90 7.23 -2.49
N ALA A 15 23.08 7.22 -3.53
CA ALA A 15 22.65 5.97 -4.18
C ALA A 15 23.81 5.14 -4.75
N ASP A 16 24.83 5.78 -5.35
CA ASP A 16 26.01 5.10 -5.89
C ASP A 16 26.87 4.47 -4.78
N ASP A 17 27.08 5.20 -3.67
CA ASP A 17 27.83 4.70 -2.51
C ASP A 17 27.08 3.55 -1.83
N PHE A 18 25.75 3.67 -1.71
CA PHE A 18 24.90 2.63 -1.16
C PHE A 18 24.93 1.36 -2.02
N TRP A 19 24.93 1.53 -3.35
CA TRP A 19 25.09 0.42 -4.29
C TRP A 19 26.46 -0.26 -4.15
N ALA A 20 27.52 0.53 -3.96
CA ALA A 20 28.89 0.05 -3.80
C ALA A 20 29.13 -0.78 -2.52
N LEU A 21 28.24 -0.72 -1.53
CA LEU A 21 28.30 -1.58 -0.33
C LEU A 21 28.16 -3.08 -0.64
N GLY A 22 27.61 -3.41 -1.80
CA GLY A 22 27.36 -4.78 -2.21
C GLY A 22 26.09 -5.37 -1.59
N GLU A 23 25.64 -6.47 -2.18
CA GLU A 23 24.29 -7.00 -1.95
C GLU A 23 24.01 -7.39 -0.50
N LYS A 24 24.99 -7.96 0.20
CA LYS A 24 24.85 -8.38 1.60
C LYS A 24 24.51 -7.21 2.53
N ALA A 25 25.16 -6.07 2.33
CA ALA A 25 24.93 -4.87 3.11
C ALA A 25 23.58 -4.23 2.74
N ILE A 26 23.30 -4.10 1.43
CA ILE A 26 22.04 -3.53 0.92
C ILE A 26 20.82 -4.28 1.46
N VAL A 27 20.81 -5.62 1.42
CA VAL A 27 19.68 -6.42 1.93
C VAL A 27 19.41 -6.15 3.42
N THR A 28 20.43 -5.78 4.18
CA THR A 28 20.29 -5.44 5.60
C THR A 28 19.76 -4.02 5.79
N MET A 29 20.28 -3.07 5.01
CA MET A 29 20.03 -1.64 5.21
C MET A 29 18.79 -1.11 4.49
N ARG A 30 18.40 -1.72 3.36
CA ARG A 30 17.31 -1.23 2.48
C ARG A 30 15.94 -1.12 3.12
N ARG A 31 15.73 -1.86 4.21
CA ARG A 31 14.52 -1.91 5.03
C ARG A 31 14.43 -0.79 6.08
N ASN A 32 15.49 0.02 6.17
CA ASN A 32 15.73 0.98 7.23
C ASN A 32 16.01 2.37 6.64
N LEU A 33 15.43 2.66 5.48
CA LEU A 33 15.68 3.88 4.74
C LEU A 33 14.55 4.87 4.97
N GLN A 34 14.93 6.12 5.21
CA GLN A 34 14.01 7.23 5.40
C GLN A 34 14.44 8.45 4.58
N CYS A 35 13.48 9.29 4.22
CA CYS A 35 13.78 10.61 3.66
C CYS A 35 14.47 11.49 4.71
N THR A 36 15.59 12.10 4.35
CA THR A 36 16.38 12.96 5.27
C THR A 36 15.65 14.24 5.70
N SER A 37 14.61 14.66 4.97
CA SER A 37 13.87 15.89 5.27
C SER A 37 12.57 15.64 6.05
N CYS A 38 11.82 14.57 5.74
CA CYS A 38 10.49 14.35 6.32
C CYS A 38 10.35 13.02 7.07
N ASN A 39 11.42 12.23 7.14
CA ASN A 39 11.44 10.88 7.73
C ASN A 39 10.44 9.89 7.11
N GLY A 40 9.89 10.22 5.94
CA GLY A 40 8.97 9.34 5.22
C GLY A 40 9.67 8.07 4.72
N ASP A 41 8.89 7.00 4.53
CA ASP A 41 9.39 5.69 4.12
C ASP A 41 10.13 5.80 2.78
N ALA A 42 11.42 5.45 2.79
CA ALA A 42 12.25 5.44 1.60
C ALA A 42 12.62 4.01 1.19
N TRP A 43 12.93 3.84 -0.08
CA TRP A 43 13.44 2.58 -0.62
C TRP A 43 14.48 2.84 -1.69
N PHE A 44 15.32 1.83 -1.87
CA PHE A 44 16.37 1.82 -2.86
C PHE A 44 15.93 1.00 -4.07
N ARG A 45 16.03 1.58 -5.28
CA ARG A 45 15.82 0.86 -6.54
C ARG A 45 17.17 0.48 -7.17
N LYS A 46 17.39 -0.82 -7.29
CA LYS A 46 18.40 -1.38 -8.18
C LYS A 46 17.90 -1.15 -9.61
N SER A 47 18.60 -0.37 -10.42
CA SER A 47 18.26 -0.09 -11.83
C SER A 47 17.62 -1.31 -12.54
N SER A 48 16.30 -1.28 -12.73
CA SER A 48 15.56 -2.42 -13.32
C SER A 48 14.51 -1.98 -14.35
N TYR A 49 14.25 -0.68 -14.48
CA TYR A 49 13.26 -0.11 -15.40
C TYR A 49 13.81 1.14 -16.10
N GLY A 50 14.20 0.98 -17.37
CA GLY A 50 14.82 2.04 -18.16
C GLY A 50 16.31 2.25 -17.84
N ASN A 51 17.00 3.00 -18.68
CA ASN A 51 18.44 3.35 -18.58
C ASN A 51 18.78 4.23 -17.34
N LYS A 52 18.13 4.02 -16.20
CA LYS A 52 18.31 4.84 -15.00
C LYS A 52 19.34 4.20 -14.08
N VAL A 53 20.24 5.01 -13.54
CA VAL A 53 21.19 4.60 -12.50
C VAL A 53 20.44 4.22 -11.20
N PRO A 54 21.04 3.41 -10.30
CA PRO A 54 20.46 3.14 -8.98
C PRO A 54 20.13 4.44 -8.25
N HIS A 55 18.99 4.48 -7.56
CA HIS A 55 18.51 5.71 -6.93
C HIS A 55 17.60 5.41 -5.74
N PHE A 56 17.36 6.43 -4.90
CA PHE A 56 16.38 6.37 -3.83
C PHE A 56 15.05 6.99 -4.24
N CYS A 57 13.98 6.41 -3.71
CA CYS A 57 12.63 6.95 -3.76
C CYS A 57 12.08 7.04 -2.34
N ALA A 58 11.11 7.90 -2.11
CA ALA A 58 10.47 8.04 -0.81
C ALA A 58 9.00 8.45 -0.94
N HIS A 59 8.19 8.05 0.03
CA HIS A 59 6.85 8.62 0.25
C HIS A 59 7.01 9.84 1.13
N HIS A 60 6.68 11.01 0.59
CA HIS A 60 6.90 12.29 1.24
C HIS A 60 5.62 12.81 1.92
N THR A 61 5.79 13.60 2.99
CA THR A 61 4.71 14.40 3.57
C THR A 61 4.45 15.65 2.72
N GLU A 62 3.28 16.29 2.89
CA GLU A 62 2.80 17.41 2.04
C GLU A 62 3.72 18.65 2.02
N ASP A 63 4.69 18.75 2.94
CA ASP A 63 5.65 19.87 3.05
C ASP A 63 7.13 19.45 2.88
N CYS A 64 7.40 18.27 2.33
CA CYS A 64 8.79 17.82 2.18
C CYS A 64 9.51 18.53 1.03
N ASN A 65 10.73 19.03 1.28
CA ASN A 65 11.57 19.67 0.28
C ASN A 65 11.99 18.75 -0.89
N TYR A 66 11.87 17.44 -0.72
CA TYR A 66 12.15 16.45 -1.76
C TYR A 66 10.89 15.90 -2.43
N ALA A 67 9.69 16.33 -2.02
CA ALA A 67 8.45 15.89 -2.62
C ALA A 67 8.33 16.37 -4.06
N THR A 68 8.14 15.44 -4.99
CA THR A 68 7.50 15.74 -6.27
C THR A 68 5.99 15.81 -6.03
N ASN A 69 5.38 16.97 -6.33
CA ASN A 69 3.93 17.13 -6.23
C ASN A 69 3.23 16.22 -7.24
N TYR A 70 2.53 15.19 -6.75
CA TYR A 70 1.63 14.38 -7.54
C TYR A 70 0.20 14.92 -7.37
N GLU A 71 -0.32 15.61 -8.37
CA GLU A 71 -1.77 15.82 -8.45
C GLU A 71 -2.42 14.51 -8.88
N VAL A 72 -2.90 13.74 -7.93
CA VAL A 72 -3.51 12.46 -8.24
C VAL A 72 -4.82 12.70 -9.00
N VAL A 73 -4.94 12.09 -10.18
CA VAL A 73 -6.23 12.00 -10.88
C VAL A 73 -7.18 11.24 -9.96
N ASP A 74 -8.32 11.85 -9.65
CA ASP A 74 -9.42 11.17 -8.99
C ASP A 74 -9.92 10.08 -9.94
N ASP A 75 -9.37 8.87 -9.83
CA ASP A 75 -10.01 7.69 -10.37
C ASP A 75 -11.29 7.54 -9.57
N GLY A 76 -12.36 8.10 -10.13
CA GLY A 76 -13.62 8.33 -9.46
C GLY A 76 -14.11 7.13 -8.67
N ASP A 77 -14.76 7.45 -7.55
CA ASP A 77 -15.55 6.66 -6.59
C ASP A 77 -15.99 5.23 -6.96
N GLY A 78 -16.18 4.90 -8.24
CA GLY A 78 -16.61 3.59 -8.67
C GLY A 78 -18.10 3.43 -8.46
N GLY A 79 -18.89 3.93 -9.42
CA GLY A 79 -20.31 3.64 -9.49
C GLY A 79 -21.10 4.69 -10.24
N ASP A 80 -21.07 4.64 -11.57
CA ASP A 80 -22.05 5.33 -12.41
C ASP A 80 -23.46 4.76 -12.09
N GLY A 81 -24.17 5.36 -11.12
CA GLY A 81 -25.59 5.08 -10.87
C GLY A 81 -26.02 4.71 -9.44
N GLN A 82 -25.15 4.75 -8.43
CA GLN A 82 -25.57 4.56 -7.03
C GLN A 82 -25.92 5.91 -6.35
N PRO A 83 -26.96 5.97 -5.50
CA PRO A 83 -27.27 7.18 -4.73
C PRO A 83 -26.08 7.56 -3.85
N ALA A 84 -25.91 8.86 -3.58
CA ALA A 84 -24.79 9.40 -2.80
C ALA A 84 -24.57 8.59 -1.51
N ALA A 85 -23.46 7.85 -1.45
CA ALA A 85 -23.12 7.00 -0.33
C ALA A 85 -22.79 7.84 0.90
N ASN A 86 -23.28 7.41 2.07
CA ASN A 86 -22.97 8.06 3.34
C ASN A 86 -22.09 7.12 4.19
N PRO A 87 -20.79 7.44 4.41
CA PRO A 87 -19.90 6.64 5.25
C PRO A 87 -20.39 6.45 6.69
N ASP A 88 -21.21 7.39 7.22
CA ASP A 88 -21.82 7.27 8.56
C ASP A 88 -22.84 6.13 8.62
N SER A 89 -23.33 5.68 7.46
CA SER A 89 -24.26 4.55 7.34
C SER A 89 -23.55 3.21 7.09
N GLY A 90 -22.21 3.21 7.12
CA GLY A 90 -21.36 2.03 7.04
C GLY A 90 -20.57 1.91 5.74
N ILE A 91 -19.66 0.94 5.72
CA ILE A 91 -18.81 0.56 4.60
C ILE A 91 -19.13 -0.90 4.24
N VAL A 92 -19.33 -1.17 2.95
CA VAL A 92 -19.38 -2.51 2.40
C VAL A 92 -18.07 -2.75 1.65
N LEU A 93 -17.27 -3.72 2.09
CA LEU A 93 -16.02 -4.09 1.45
C LEU A 93 -16.26 -5.26 0.49
N ASP A 94 -16.25 -4.96 -0.80
CA ASP A 94 -16.46 -5.94 -1.86
C ASP A 94 -15.13 -6.65 -2.16
N LEU A 95 -15.11 -7.96 -1.90
CA LEU A 95 -13.99 -8.83 -2.23
C LEU A 95 -14.06 -9.27 -3.70
N GLY A 96 -12.90 -9.56 -4.28
CA GLY A 96 -12.79 -10.15 -5.60
C GLY A 96 -11.72 -9.50 -6.46
N LEU A 97 -11.27 -10.26 -7.46
CA LEU A 97 -10.29 -9.81 -8.44
C LEU A 97 -10.92 -8.87 -9.48
N ASP A 98 -10.18 -7.81 -9.77
CA ASP A 98 -10.53 -6.84 -10.81
C ASP A 98 -10.02 -7.36 -12.15
N LYS A 99 -10.91 -7.52 -13.14
CA LYS A 99 -10.54 -8.13 -14.45
C LYS A 99 -9.48 -7.32 -15.20
N ASN A 100 -9.43 -6.01 -14.97
CA ASN A 100 -8.47 -5.07 -15.55
C ASN A 100 -7.65 -4.39 -14.45
N TYR A 101 -7.08 -5.19 -13.54
CA TYR A 101 -6.31 -4.65 -12.44
C TYR A 101 -5.07 -3.87 -12.91
N GLU A 102 -5.10 -2.55 -12.71
CA GLU A 102 -3.94 -1.69 -12.85
C GLU A 102 -3.24 -1.49 -11.51
N VAL A 103 -2.04 -2.07 -11.41
CA VAL A 103 -1.16 -2.04 -10.22
C VAL A 103 -0.38 -0.73 -10.12
N ASP A 104 -0.06 -0.10 -11.26
CA ASP A 104 0.69 1.14 -11.32
C ASP A 104 -0.22 2.34 -11.07
N VAL A 105 0.20 3.24 -10.17
CA VAL A 105 -0.41 4.56 -10.06
C VAL A 105 -0.11 5.35 -11.33
N GLN A 106 -1.17 5.87 -11.97
CA GLN A 106 -1.04 6.70 -13.17
C GLN A 106 -0.47 8.08 -12.81
N SER A 107 0.40 8.62 -13.65
CA SER A 107 0.85 10.01 -13.53
C SER A 107 -0.32 10.97 -13.84
N PRO A 108 -0.40 12.13 -13.18
CA PRO A 108 -1.34 13.18 -13.56
C PRO A 108 -1.24 13.44 -15.07
N ALA A 109 -2.37 13.36 -15.79
CA ALA A 109 -2.42 13.95 -17.10
C ALA A 109 -2.21 15.46 -16.94
N PRO A 110 -1.42 16.12 -17.80
CA PRO A 110 -1.37 17.59 -17.81
C PRO A 110 -2.80 18.09 -17.94
N LYS A 111 -3.26 18.88 -16.96
CA LYS A 111 -4.56 19.52 -17.03
C LYS A 111 -4.58 20.33 -18.34
N PRO A 112 -5.57 20.14 -19.24
CA PRO A 112 -5.75 21.10 -20.32
C PRO A 112 -5.93 22.48 -19.69
N ASP A 113 -5.46 23.54 -20.36
CA ASP A 113 -5.68 24.93 -19.93
C ASP A 113 -7.19 25.18 -19.86
N ILE A 114 -7.80 24.97 -18.69
CA ILE A 114 -9.16 25.37 -18.42
C ILE A 114 -9.08 26.86 -18.11
N ALA A 115 -9.66 27.68 -18.98
CA ALA A 115 -9.83 29.10 -18.73
C ALA A 115 -10.38 29.32 -17.32
N VAL A 116 -9.71 30.20 -16.55
CA VAL A 116 -10.08 30.56 -15.19
C VAL A 116 -11.49 31.15 -15.22
N GLY A 117 -12.49 30.34 -14.91
CA GLY A 117 -13.88 30.79 -14.92
C GLY A 117 -14.93 29.72 -15.10
N GLU A 118 -14.84 28.57 -14.43
CA GLU A 118 -16.02 27.77 -14.10
C GLU A 118 -15.67 26.79 -12.97
N ARG A 119 -15.88 27.22 -11.72
CA ARG A 119 -16.08 26.26 -10.63
C ARG A 119 -17.36 25.52 -10.96
N ARG A 120 -17.26 24.29 -11.48
CA ARG A 120 -18.35 23.34 -11.38
C ARG A 120 -18.47 22.99 -9.91
N SER A 121 -19.23 23.78 -9.16
CA SER A 121 -19.79 23.31 -7.89
C SER A 121 -20.64 22.11 -8.27
N GLY A 122 -20.21 20.90 -7.92
CA GLY A 122 -21.14 19.79 -7.84
C GLY A 122 -22.29 20.29 -6.99
N ASN A 123 -23.49 20.37 -7.57
CA ASN A 123 -24.67 20.63 -6.76
C ASN A 123 -24.70 19.54 -5.70
N GLU A 124 -24.56 19.93 -4.42
CA GLU A 124 -24.98 19.05 -3.33
C GLU A 124 -26.44 18.71 -3.63
N ILE A 125 -26.66 17.49 -4.11
CA ILE A 125 -27.99 16.92 -4.15
C ILE A 125 -28.36 16.75 -2.69
N LYS A 126 -29.12 17.71 -2.14
CA LYS A 126 -29.76 17.56 -0.84
C LYS A 126 -30.54 16.25 -0.90
N ASN A 127 -30.09 15.24 -0.16
CA ASN A 127 -30.80 13.97 -0.01
C ASN A 127 -32.21 14.28 0.48
N GLY A 128 -33.19 14.20 -0.43
CA GLY A 128 -34.59 14.49 -0.19
C GLY A 128 -35.27 13.39 0.62
N GLY A 129 -34.80 13.16 1.85
CA GLY A 129 -35.36 12.15 2.77
C GLY A 129 -35.16 10.70 2.32
N GLY A 130 -34.21 10.43 1.42
CA GLY A 130 -33.85 9.08 0.97
C GLY A 130 -33.05 8.32 2.03
N LYS A 131 -33.32 7.02 2.19
CA LYS A 131 -32.53 6.12 3.05
C LYS A 131 -31.05 6.29 2.77
N ASP A 132 -30.24 6.47 3.81
CA ASP A 132 -28.79 6.42 3.65
C ASP A 132 -28.35 5.01 3.25
N TYR A 133 -27.42 4.93 2.29
CA TYR A 133 -26.83 3.67 1.83
C TYR A 133 -25.36 3.61 2.23
N PRO A 134 -24.87 2.42 2.63
CA PRO A 134 -23.46 2.25 2.97
C PRO A 134 -22.59 2.40 1.71
N ALA A 135 -21.35 2.84 1.90
CA ALA A 135 -20.39 3.00 0.82
C ALA A 135 -19.80 1.65 0.39
N HIS A 136 -19.96 1.28 -0.88
CA HIS A 136 -19.34 0.08 -1.46
C HIS A 136 -17.90 0.39 -1.89
N LEU A 137 -16.93 -0.37 -1.39
CA LEU A 137 -15.52 -0.18 -1.69
C LEU A 137 -14.89 -1.50 -2.08
N THR A 138 -14.09 -1.48 -3.15
CA THR A 138 -13.17 -2.58 -3.46
C THR A 138 -11.95 -2.54 -2.53
N LEU A 139 -11.18 -3.63 -2.44
CA LEU A 139 -9.89 -3.62 -1.73
C LEU A 139 -8.94 -2.54 -2.28
N LYS A 140 -8.94 -2.32 -3.60
CA LYS A 140 -8.12 -1.30 -4.26
C LYS A 140 -8.48 0.11 -3.79
N ASN A 141 -9.77 0.46 -3.83
CA ASN A 141 -10.26 1.77 -3.39
C ASN A 141 -10.03 1.97 -1.89
N THR A 142 -10.15 0.89 -1.12
CA THR A 142 -9.87 0.88 0.32
C THR A 142 -8.40 1.17 0.60
N LEU A 143 -7.46 0.46 -0.04
CA LEU A 143 -6.02 0.73 0.10
C LEU A 143 -5.68 2.17 -0.33
N TYR A 144 -6.29 2.65 -1.41
CA TYR A 144 -6.07 4.01 -1.88
C TYR A 144 -6.47 5.08 -0.86
N LYS A 145 -7.64 4.90 -0.23
CA LYS A 145 -8.14 5.79 0.82
C LYS A 145 -7.28 5.70 2.09
N LEU A 146 -6.94 4.49 2.54
CA LEU A 146 -6.07 4.24 3.71
C LEU A 146 -4.72 4.97 3.60
N VAL A 147 -4.07 4.90 2.44
CA VAL A 147 -2.77 5.54 2.22
C VAL A 147 -2.85 7.08 2.24
N ARG A 148 -4.03 7.66 1.95
CA ARG A 148 -4.22 9.13 1.93
C ARG A 148 -4.70 9.71 3.25
N SER A 149 -5.60 8.98 3.92
CA SER A 149 -6.28 9.46 5.12
C SER A 149 -6.75 8.27 5.94
N ASP A 150 -6.31 8.25 7.18
CA ASP A 150 -6.69 7.24 8.18
C ASP A 150 -7.99 7.61 8.92
N LYS A 151 -8.57 8.80 8.70
CA LYS A 151 -9.71 9.31 9.49
C LYS A 151 -10.95 8.40 9.46
N LEU A 152 -11.29 7.86 8.30
CA LEU A 152 -12.44 6.94 8.16
C LEU A 152 -12.14 5.57 8.77
N TYR A 153 -10.85 5.21 8.86
CA TYR A 153 -10.40 3.89 9.30
C TYR A 153 -10.00 3.86 10.77
N SER A 154 -9.90 5.03 11.40
CA SER A 154 -9.76 5.24 12.85
C SER A 154 -11.11 5.51 13.52
N SER A 155 -12.23 5.49 12.77
CA SER A 155 -13.59 5.66 13.31
C SER A 155 -14.21 4.34 13.77
N ASP A 156 -15.33 4.43 14.50
CA ASP A 156 -16.21 3.30 14.83
C ASP A 156 -17.18 2.93 13.68
N SER A 157 -16.94 3.40 12.45
CA SER A 157 -17.82 3.11 11.30
C SER A 157 -17.95 1.60 11.10
N LYS A 158 -19.19 1.15 10.91
CA LYS A 158 -19.48 -0.27 10.67
C LYS A 158 -18.98 -0.69 9.29
N VAL A 159 -18.22 -1.77 9.23
CA VAL A 159 -17.71 -2.40 8.01
C VAL A 159 -18.36 -3.77 7.86
N THR A 160 -18.91 -4.05 6.68
CA THR A 160 -19.48 -5.34 6.33
C THR A 160 -18.72 -5.89 5.13
N ILE A 161 -18.33 -7.16 5.18
CA ILE A 161 -17.74 -7.88 4.05
C ILE A 161 -18.76 -8.91 3.58
N PRO A 162 -19.51 -8.65 2.49
CA PRO A 162 -20.56 -9.54 2.04
C PRO A 162 -20.01 -10.91 1.66
N ASN A 163 -20.73 -11.98 2.03
CA ASN A 163 -20.35 -13.35 1.72
C ASN A 163 -18.95 -13.74 2.22
N ALA A 164 -18.42 -13.05 3.25
CA ALA A 164 -17.09 -13.34 3.77
C ALA A 164 -17.00 -14.80 4.23
N PRO A 165 -16.18 -15.65 3.57
CA PRO A 165 -15.86 -16.97 4.12
C PRO A 165 -14.91 -16.85 5.33
N ILE A 166 -14.47 -15.63 5.65
CA ILE A 166 -13.46 -15.30 6.66
C ILE A 166 -14.16 -15.05 8.00
N GLN A 167 -13.92 -15.91 8.98
CA GLN A 167 -14.42 -15.74 10.34
C GLN A 167 -13.44 -14.90 11.18
N GLY A 168 -13.96 -14.23 12.22
CA GLY A 168 -13.13 -13.54 13.21
C GLY A 168 -12.71 -12.10 12.86
N LEU A 169 -13.22 -11.54 11.77
CA LEU A 169 -13.02 -10.13 11.41
C LEU A 169 -13.94 -9.22 12.24
N PRO A 170 -13.42 -8.13 12.84
CA PRO A 170 -14.24 -7.11 13.49
C PRO A 170 -15.15 -6.38 12.51
N GLU A 171 -16.29 -5.89 13.00
CA GLU A 171 -17.23 -5.07 12.20
C GLU A 171 -16.94 -3.57 12.30
N LYS A 172 -15.97 -3.13 13.10
CA LYS A 172 -15.63 -1.71 13.25
C LYS A 172 -14.34 -1.36 12.53
N ALA A 173 -14.31 -0.22 11.86
CA ALA A 173 -13.15 0.18 11.06
C ALA A 173 -11.85 0.28 11.89
N ASN A 174 -11.90 0.93 13.06
CA ASN A 174 -10.76 1.07 13.99
C ASN A 174 -10.21 -0.24 14.57
N GLU A 175 -10.99 -1.31 14.55
CA GLU A 175 -10.57 -2.65 14.99
C GLU A 175 -10.15 -3.53 13.82
N LEU A 176 -10.74 -3.31 12.64
CA LEU A 176 -10.59 -4.12 11.43
C LEU A 176 -9.33 -3.76 10.64
N PHE A 177 -9.05 -2.47 10.46
CA PHE A 177 -7.94 -1.99 9.62
C PHE A 177 -6.73 -1.66 10.48
N VAL A 178 -5.62 -2.35 10.22
CA VAL A 178 -4.40 -2.22 11.03
C VAL A 178 -3.23 -1.87 10.13
N ASN A 179 -2.56 -0.74 10.37
CA ASN A 179 -1.34 -0.42 9.63
C ASN A 179 -0.21 -1.35 10.09
N PHE A 180 0.68 -1.77 9.19
CA PHE A 180 1.84 -2.62 9.50
C PHE A 180 2.70 -2.06 10.63
N LYS A 181 2.83 -0.74 10.74
CA LYS A 181 3.61 -0.07 11.79
C LYS A 181 2.98 -0.16 13.18
N ASP A 182 1.66 -0.42 13.24
CA ASP A 182 0.87 -0.47 14.46
C ASP A 182 0.65 -1.92 14.93
N VAL A 183 1.19 -2.91 14.21
CA VAL A 183 1.12 -4.33 14.60
C VAL A 183 2.02 -4.60 15.81
N HIS A 184 1.44 -5.22 16.83
CA HIS A 184 2.09 -5.60 18.08
C HIS A 184 1.59 -6.98 18.57
N GLU A 185 2.20 -7.55 19.61
CA GLU A 185 1.94 -8.93 20.09
C GLU A 185 0.46 -9.24 20.38
N GLY A 186 -0.32 -8.24 20.80
CA GLY A 186 -1.78 -8.38 20.96
C GLY A 186 -2.57 -8.73 19.68
N TYR A 187 -1.95 -8.70 18.50
CA TYR A 187 -2.54 -9.16 17.24
C TYR A 187 -2.22 -10.62 16.89
N ASP A 188 -1.45 -11.32 17.72
CA ASP A 188 -1.13 -12.74 17.49
C ASP A 188 -2.41 -13.60 17.42
N GLY A 189 -2.53 -14.39 16.36
CA GLY A 189 -3.70 -15.19 16.03
C GLY A 189 -4.92 -14.40 15.53
N LEU A 190 -4.82 -13.07 15.35
CA LEU A 190 -5.95 -12.26 14.92
C LEU A 190 -6.00 -12.08 13.40
N ASN A 191 -7.18 -12.36 12.84
CA ASN A 191 -7.50 -12.04 11.46
C ASN A 191 -7.91 -10.58 11.34
N ARG A 192 -7.26 -9.80 10.46
CA ARG A 192 -7.55 -8.37 10.22
C ARG A 192 -7.31 -8.00 8.77
N VAL A 193 -7.68 -6.77 8.42
CA VAL A 193 -7.26 -6.11 7.18
C VAL A 193 -5.99 -5.31 7.48
N TYR A 194 -4.84 -5.91 7.24
CA TYR A 194 -3.55 -5.29 7.45
C TYR A 194 -3.10 -4.51 6.22
N TRP A 195 -2.46 -3.37 6.40
CA TRP A 195 -1.99 -2.57 5.26
C TRP A 195 -0.72 -1.78 5.58
N GLY A 196 0.05 -1.43 4.55
CA GLY A 196 1.21 -0.57 4.73
C GLY A 196 2.25 -0.69 3.62
N PHE A 197 3.42 -0.12 3.89
CA PHE A 197 4.51 0.00 2.94
C PHE A 197 5.34 -1.30 2.82
N ILE A 198 5.67 -1.67 1.57
CA ILE A 198 6.56 -2.80 1.24
C ILE A 198 7.92 -2.27 0.80
N SER A 199 8.93 -2.53 1.63
CA SER A 199 10.32 -2.14 1.40
C SER A 199 11.02 -3.04 0.39
N ASP A 200 10.82 -4.35 0.49
CA ASP A 200 11.34 -5.35 -0.45
C ASP A 200 10.53 -6.64 -0.45
N ALA A 201 10.72 -7.45 -1.50
CA ALA A 201 10.15 -8.77 -1.61
C ALA A 201 11.22 -9.80 -1.97
N GLY A 202 11.04 -11.05 -1.53
CA GLY A 202 12.02 -12.09 -1.74
C GLY A 202 11.46 -13.49 -1.56
N PHE A 203 12.15 -14.47 -2.14
CA PHE A 203 11.91 -15.88 -1.88
C PHE A 203 12.81 -16.37 -0.75
N THR A 204 12.26 -17.21 0.11
CA THR A 204 13.07 -18.08 0.97
C THR A 204 13.45 -19.38 0.25
N ALA A 205 14.41 -20.11 0.79
CA ALA A 205 14.92 -21.35 0.19
C ALA A 205 13.86 -22.44 0.03
N ASP A 206 12.79 -22.39 0.83
CA ASP A 206 11.62 -23.27 0.74
C ASP A 206 10.57 -22.80 -0.30
N GLY A 207 10.88 -21.78 -1.10
CA GLY A 207 10.02 -21.31 -2.19
C GLY A 207 8.90 -20.36 -1.76
N ARG A 208 8.79 -19.99 -0.48
CA ARG A 208 7.78 -19.02 -0.02
C ARG A 208 8.13 -17.62 -0.49
N LEU A 209 7.14 -16.92 -1.04
CA LEU A 209 7.23 -15.50 -1.36
C LEU A 209 6.91 -14.66 -0.12
N TRP A 210 7.81 -13.72 0.17
CA TRP A 210 7.69 -12.78 1.28
C TRP A 210 7.64 -11.35 0.79
N LEU A 211 6.68 -10.57 1.27
CA LEU A 211 6.66 -9.10 1.17
C LEU A 211 7.09 -8.54 2.52
N ASN A 212 8.07 -7.65 2.56
CA ASN A 212 8.68 -7.18 3.81
C ASN A 212 8.36 -5.71 4.04
N ALA A 213 7.79 -5.42 5.20
CA ALA A 213 7.46 -4.09 5.68
C ALA A 213 8.35 -3.72 6.86
N GLY A 214 8.84 -2.48 6.89
CA GLY A 214 9.74 -2.02 7.95
C GLY A 214 11.09 -2.76 7.98
N ASN A 215 11.76 -2.64 9.11
CA ASN A 215 13.14 -3.05 9.38
C ASN A 215 13.32 -4.57 9.57
N ARG A 216 14.57 -5.06 9.52
CA ARG A 216 14.85 -6.52 9.48
C ARG A 216 14.63 -7.23 10.83
N SER A 217 14.80 -6.52 11.95
CA SER A 217 14.73 -7.04 13.33
C SER A 217 13.32 -7.03 13.94
N ASP A 218 12.51 -6.05 13.57
CA ASP A 218 11.25 -5.65 14.21
C ASP A 218 10.16 -5.31 13.18
N GLY A 219 10.49 -5.36 11.88
CA GLY A 219 9.52 -5.14 10.82
C GLY A 219 8.59 -6.33 10.63
N LEU A 220 7.54 -6.09 9.88
CA LEU A 220 6.51 -7.07 9.57
C LEU A 220 6.83 -7.79 8.25
N SER A 221 6.40 -9.04 8.12
CA SER A 221 6.42 -9.72 6.82
C SER A 221 5.05 -10.28 6.47
N VAL A 222 4.70 -10.23 5.19
CA VAL A 222 3.57 -10.96 4.63
C VAL A 222 4.13 -12.19 3.92
N SER A 223 3.62 -13.37 4.28
CA SER A 223 3.90 -14.61 3.55
C SER A 223 2.75 -14.90 2.62
N ILE A 224 3.03 -14.98 1.32
CA ILE A 224 2.06 -15.39 0.31
C ILE A 224 2.03 -16.92 0.30
N ASN A 225 0.83 -17.50 0.31
CA ASN A 225 0.67 -18.94 0.20
C ASN A 225 1.39 -19.47 -1.06
N PRO A 226 2.27 -20.48 -0.94
CA PRO A 226 2.95 -21.08 -2.08
C PRO A 226 2.00 -21.46 -3.22
N ASP A 227 0.80 -21.94 -2.89
CA ASP A 227 -0.19 -22.40 -3.88
C ASP A 227 -0.72 -21.27 -4.78
N ILE A 228 -0.72 -20.02 -4.31
CA ILE A 228 -1.20 -18.85 -5.07
C ILE A 228 -0.06 -17.99 -5.63
N THR A 229 1.20 -18.37 -5.41
CA THR A 229 2.35 -17.48 -5.68
C THR A 229 2.49 -17.12 -7.16
N GLU A 230 2.27 -18.06 -8.07
CA GLU A 230 2.32 -17.79 -9.51
C GLU A 230 1.16 -16.92 -9.97
N GLU A 231 -0.05 -17.20 -9.47
CA GLU A 231 -1.26 -16.42 -9.76
C GLU A 231 -1.10 -14.97 -9.27
N PHE A 232 -0.59 -14.80 -8.05
CA PHE A 232 -0.23 -13.51 -7.48
C PHE A 232 0.71 -12.72 -8.40
N ARG A 233 1.81 -13.35 -8.85
CA ARG A 233 2.78 -12.69 -9.73
C ARG A 233 2.15 -12.27 -11.04
N ASN A 234 1.34 -13.13 -11.65
CA ASN A 234 0.66 -12.85 -12.90
C ASN A 234 -0.35 -11.71 -12.76
N TYR A 235 -1.20 -11.77 -11.73
CA TYR A 235 -2.22 -10.77 -11.45
C TYR A 235 -1.62 -9.38 -11.20
N PHE A 236 -0.54 -9.30 -10.42
CA PHE A 236 0.16 -8.04 -10.13
C PHE A 236 1.24 -7.67 -11.17
N LYS A 237 1.31 -8.37 -12.31
CA LYS A 237 2.24 -8.10 -13.42
C LYS A 237 3.73 -8.10 -12.98
N VAL A 238 4.10 -9.01 -12.07
CA VAL A 238 5.46 -9.22 -11.51
C VAL A 238 6.22 -10.27 -12.33
N ASN A 239 6.54 -9.88 -13.55
CA ASN A 239 7.00 -10.83 -14.58
C ASN A 239 8.53 -10.95 -14.67
N LYS A 240 9.29 -9.96 -14.18
CA LYS A 240 10.75 -9.90 -14.35
C LYS A 240 11.50 -10.13 -13.05
N SER A 241 11.20 -9.33 -12.03
CA SER A 241 11.88 -9.37 -10.74
C SER A 241 10.90 -9.01 -9.63
N LEU A 242 11.14 -9.53 -8.43
CA LEU A 242 10.44 -9.09 -7.22
C LEU A 242 10.79 -7.66 -6.82
N ASP A 243 11.89 -7.10 -7.35
CA ASP A 243 12.22 -5.68 -7.15
C ASP A 243 11.10 -4.75 -7.67
N GLN A 244 10.26 -5.25 -8.58
CA GLN A 244 9.03 -4.57 -9.02
C GLN A 244 8.04 -4.26 -7.89
N LEU A 245 8.13 -4.93 -6.75
CA LEU A 245 7.25 -4.75 -5.61
C LEU A 245 7.76 -3.70 -4.62
N GLU A 246 9.02 -3.28 -4.76
CA GLU A 246 9.67 -2.34 -3.86
C GLU A 246 9.05 -0.95 -3.95
N GLY A 247 8.72 -0.40 -2.78
CA GLY A 247 8.07 0.90 -2.67
C GLY A 247 6.54 0.85 -2.82
N SER A 248 5.97 -0.34 -3.00
CA SER A 248 4.52 -0.51 -3.10
C SER A 248 3.86 -0.37 -1.75
N HIS A 249 2.58 0.00 -1.75
CA HIS A 249 1.71 -0.25 -0.61
C HIS A 249 0.93 -1.54 -0.84
N ALA A 250 0.63 -2.26 0.23
CA ALA A 250 -0.16 -3.47 0.19
C ALA A 250 -1.33 -3.39 1.19
N LEU A 251 -2.43 -4.06 0.88
CA LEU A 251 -3.49 -4.40 1.83
C LEU A 251 -3.74 -5.91 1.73
N ILE A 252 -3.81 -6.56 2.88
CA ILE A 252 -3.92 -8.01 3.04
C ILE A 252 -4.99 -8.31 4.07
N ILE A 253 -5.94 -9.16 3.73
CA ILE A 253 -6.80 -9.85 4.69
C ILE A 253 -6.14 -11.17 5.06
N GLY A 254 -5.84 -11.37 6.34
CA GLY A 254 -5.09 -12.53 6.76
C GLY A 254 -4.95 -12.60 8.27
N ASP A 255 -4.37 -13.70 8.74
CA ASP A 255 -4.03 -13.91 10.14
C ASP A 255 -2.63 -13.36 10.43
N CYS A 256 -2.46 -12.69 11.56
CA CYS A 256 -1.14 -12.35 12.08
C CYS A 256 -0.67 -13.46 13.03
N TYR A 257 0.58 -13.89 12.89
CA TYR A 257 1.25 -14.81 13.80
C TYR A 257 2.64 -14.30 14.15
N TYR A 258 3.07 -14.53 15.38
CA TYR A 258 4.43 -14.22 15.80
C TYR A 258 5.36 -15.41 15.58
N ALA A 259 6.39 -15.22 14.76
CA ALA A 259 7.45 -16.22 14.61
C ALA A 259 8.24 -16.39 15.92
N ALA A 260 8.94 -17.52 16.08
CA ALA A 260 9.79 -17.76 17.26
C ALA A 260 10.87 -16.68 17.48
N THR A 261 11.19 -15.89 16.44
CA THR A 261 12.08 -14.74 16.53
C THR A 261 11.44 -13.48 17.12
N GLY A 262 10.15 -13.52 17.47
CA GLY A 262 9.36 -12.35 17.90
C GLY A 262 8.85 -11.47 16.75
N LYS A 263 9.06 -11.89 15.49
CA LYS A 263 8.70 -11.10 14.32
C LYS A 263 7.24 -11.38 13.90
N PRO A 264 6.39 -10.36 13.70
CA PRO A 264 5.05 -10.55 13.18
C PRO A 264 5.07 -10.98 11.70
N VAL A 265 4.22 -11.97 11.38
CA VAL A 265 4.01 -12.50 10.04
C VAL A 265 2.51 -12.52 9.73
N ILE A 266 2.10 -11.85 8.66
CA ILE A 266 0.75 -11.94 8.12
C ILE A 266 0.71 -13.06 7.07
N TRP A 267 -0.21 -14.02 7.24
CA TRP A 267 -0.44 -15.07 6.27
C TRP A 267 -1.51 -14.67 5.25
N CYS A 268 -1.15 -14.63 3.97
CA CYS A 268 -2.06 -14.37 2.87
C CYS A 268 -2.42 -15.69 2.16
N GLY A 269 -3.63 -16.18 2.41
CA GLY A 269 -4.10 -17.48 1.91
C GLY A 269 -4.78 -17.47 0.54
N SER A 270 -5.25 -16.31 0.07
CA SER A 270 -6.03 -16.17 -1.17
C SER A 270 -5.66 -14.91 -1.94
N LEU A 271 -5.73 -14.98 -3.27
CA LEU A 271 -5.49 -13.82 -4.13
C LEU A 271 -6.59 -12.75 -3.98
N ASP A 272 -7.82 -13.14 -3.64
CA ASP A 272 -8.93 -12.22 -3.36
C ASP A 272 -8.70 -11.33 -2.14
N TYR A 273 -7.72 -11.68 -1.31
CA TYR A 273 -7.44 -11.02 -0.02
C TYR A 273 -6.23 -10.11 -0.08
N VAL A 274 -5.64 -9.89 -1.25
CA VAL A 274 -4.47 -9.05 -1.38
C VAL A 274 -4.63 -8.06 -2.51
N VAL A 275 -4.13 -6.85 -2.28
CA VAL A 275 -4.09 -5.80 -3.28
C VAL A 275 -2.79 -5.02 -3.12
N LEU A 276 -2.20 -4.63 -4.25
CA LEU A 276 -0.93 -3.91 -4.30
C LEU A 276 -1.07 -2.61 -5.07
N ARG A 277 -0.53 -1.53 -4.52
CA ARG A 277 -0.42 -0.24 -5.19
C ARG A 277 1.05 0.08 -5.42
N ARG A 278 1.50 -0.05 -6.67
CA ARG A 278 2.87 0.26 -7.07
C ARG A 278 2.98 1.70 -7.55
N TYR A 279 3.95 2.41 -7.01
CA TYR A 279 4.25 3.77 -7.42
C TYR A 279 5.40 3.75 -8.40
N ASN A 280 5.20 4.38 -9.56
CA ASN A 280 6.15 4.35 -10.66
C ASN A 280 6.81 5.71 -10.82
N PHE A 281 7.77 6.00 -9.94
CA PHE A 281 8.59 7.23 -9.99
C PHE A 281 9.52 7.26 -11.21
N ASP A 282 9.60 6.15 -11.94
CA ASP A 282 10.46 6.01 -13.11
C ASP A 282 9.87 6.55 -14.41
N LYS A 283 8.55 6.78 -14.47
CA LYS A 283 7.91 7.47 -15.61
C LYS A 283 8.10 8.98 -15.48
N VAL A 284 9.28 9.46 -15.82
CA VAL A 284 9.44 10.84 -16.29
C VAL A 284 9.08 10.81 -17.76
N SER A 285 7.99 11.49 -18.13
CA SER A 285 7.59 11.77 -19.51
C SER A 285 8.70 12.43 -20.31
#